data_AF-A0A1V5E6F6-F1
#
_entry.id   AF-A0A1V5E6F6-F1
#
_cell.length_a   1.000
_cell.length_b   1.000
_cell.length_c   1.000
_cell.angle_alpha   90.00
_cell.angle_beta   90.00
_cell.angle_gamma   90.00
#
_symmetry.space_group_name_H-M   'P 1'
#
loop_
_entity.id
_entity.type
_entity.pdbx_description
1 polymer ?
#
loop_
_entity_poly.entity_id
_entity_poly.type
_entity_poly.pdbx_seq_one_letter_code
_entity_poly.pdbx_strand_id
1 'polypeptide(L)'
;MDNLIGRHWHYLPAEEVIDLLDGNPERGLDLFEVNHRREQFGFNVLTQKKGKGPLLRFLLQFHQPLVYILLAATLITLLLREWVDAGVIFGVVVVNALIGFLQESKAVKAMEALARTMVTEATVLRSGEKRRISSAEVVPGDIVLLQSGDKAPADLRLISARDLQVDESALTGESVAVQKCTKTLPHDTILAERRNMVYGSSLVTYGQGLGIAVAIGDATEVGKISELLSVTEELETPLLRKIAAFSKVLLYVILALAAVTFGVGLLRGQSALEMFMASVALAVGGERPSSGSFPPWRRWAARP
;
A
#
# COMPACT_ATOMS: atom_id res chain seq x y z
N MET A 1 1.27 -22.00 -20.52
CA MET A 1 0.33 -20.89 -20.28
C MET A 1 1.02 -19.55 -20.02
N ASP A 2 2.25 -19.52 -19.47
CA ASP A 2 3.09 -18.30 -19.39
C ASP A 2 3.44 -17.64 -20.74
N ASN A 3 3.11 -18.31 -21.85
CA ASN A 3 3.54 -17.98 -23.20
C ASN A 3 2.54 -17.11 -23.98
N LEU A 4 1.39 -16.74 -23.40
CA LEU A 4 0.46 -15.76 -23.97
C LEU A 4 0.69 -14.38 -23.34
N ILE A 5 0.80 -14.32 -22.02
CA ILE A 5 0.85 -13.07 -21.26
C ILE A 5 2.19 -12.30 -21.42
N GLY A 6 3.27 -12.98 -21.79
CA GLY A 6 4.58 -12.38 -22.08
C GLY A 6 4.83 -12.00 -23.55
N ARG A 7 3.85 -12.16 -24.45
CA ARG A 7 4.07 -11.89 -25.88
C ARG A 7 4.15 -10.39 -26.15
N HIS A 8 5.06 -10.02 -27.05
CA HIS A 8 5.13 -8.66 -27.59
C HIS A 8 3.96 -8.44 -28.59
N TRP A 9 2.76 -8.16 -28.11
CA TRP A 9 1.55 -8.05 -28.95
C TRP A 9 1.63 -6.97 -30.06
N HIS A 10 2.56 -6.02 -29.94
CA HIS A 10 2.74 -4.92 -30.90
C HIS A 10 3.25 -5.37 -32.28
N TYR A 11 3.96 -6.50 -32.37
CA TYR A 11 4.48 -6.97 -33.67
C TYR A 11 3.48 -7.85 -34.44
N LEU A 12 2.43 -8.33 -33.77
CA LEU A 12 1.41 -9.18 -34.37
C LEU A 12 0.30 -8.35 -35.03
N PRO A 13 -0.22 -8.80 -36.20
CA PRO A 13 -1.44 -8.28 -36.79
C PRO A 13 -2.61 -8.38 -35.81
N ALA A 14 -3.52 -7.40 -35.82
CA ALA A 14 -4.66 -7.39 -34.90
C ALA A 14 -5.55 -8.63 -35.05
N GLU A 15 -5.73 -9.12 -36.27
CA GLU A 15 -6.48 -10.35 -36.60
C GLU A 15 -5.87 -11.59 -35.92
N GLU A 16 -4.54 -11.75 -36.00
CA GLU A 16 -3.85 -12.86 -35.35
C GLU A 16 -3.94 -12.79 -33.82
N VAL A 17 -3.91 -11.57 -33.24
CA VAL A 17 -4.09 -11.39 -31.79
C VAL A 17 -5.52 -11.76 -31.36
N ILE A 18 -6.52 -11.43 -32.17
CA ILE A 18 -7.91 -11.82 -31.94
C ILE A 18 -8.03 -13.34 -31.95
N ASP A 19 -7.45 -14.01 -32.94
CA ASP A 19 -7.49 -15.47 -33.06
C ASP A 19 -6.75 -16.16 -31.90
N LEU A 20 -5.56 -15.66 -31.53
CA LEU A 20 -4.78 -16.21 -30.40
C LEU A 20 -5.47 -16.08 -29.04
N LEU A 21 -6.37 -15.11 -28.89
CA LEU A 21 -7.14 -14.87 -27.69
C LEU A 21 -8.59 -15.37 -27.81
N ASP A 22 -8.92 -16.11 -28.88
CA ASP A 22 -10.28 -16.57 -29.21
C ASP A 22 -11.33 -15.44 -29.05
N GLY A 23 -10.97 -14.23 -29.48
CA GLY A 23 -11.80 -13.04 -29.40
C GLY A 23 -12.75 -12.93 -30.59
N ASN A 24 -13.83 -12.16 -30.42
CA ASN A 24 -14.72 -11.82 -31.55
C ASN A 24 -14.91 -10.29 -31.61
N PRO A 25 -14.46 -9.59 -32.66
CA PRO A 25 -14.53 -8.13 -32.72
C PRO A 25 -15.96 -7.58 -32.90
N GLU A 26 -16.90 -8.39 -33.39
CA GLU A 26 -18.29 -7.97 -33.65
C GLU A 26 -19.24 -8.33 -32.51
N ARG A 27 -19.03 -9.47 -31.86
CA ARG A 27 -19.87 -9.96 -30.77
C ARG A 27 -19.21 -9.86 -29.40
N GLY A 28 -17.89 -9.73 -29.34
CA GLY A 28 -17.16 -9.85 -28.09
C GLY A 28 -17.23 -11.25 -27.49
N LEU A 29 -16.80 -11.38 -26.23
CA LEU A 29 -16.85 -12.65 -25.52
C LEU A 29 -18.27 -12.96 -25.04
N ASP A 30 -18.60 -14.25 -24.98
CA ASP A 30 -19.83 -14.71 -24.35
C ASP A 30 -19.69 -14.81 -22.82
N LEU A 31 -20.81 -14.77 -22.09
CA LEU A 31 -20.82 -14.80 -20.63
C LEU A 31 -20.18 -16.08 -20.06
N PHE A 32 -20.35 -17.23 -20.70
CA PHE A 32 -19.71 -18.47 -20.26
C PHE A 32 -18.19 -18.40 -20.37
N GLU A 33 -17.69 -17.88 -21.49
CA GLU A 33 -16.26 -17.70 -21.76
C GLU A 33 -15.64 -16.70 -20.77
N VAL A 34 -16.33 -15.60 -20.48
CA VAL A 34 -15.89 -14.61 -19.49
C VAL A 34 -15.73 -15.24 -18.12
N ASN A 35 -16.69 -16.06 -17.68
CA ASN A 35 -16.60 -16.74 -16.38
C ASN A 35 -15.44 -17.74 -16.34
N HIS A 36 -15.26 -18.51 -17.42
CA HIS A 36 -14.15 -19.47 -17.53
C HIS A 36 -12.79 -18.76 -17.46
N ARG A 37 -12.62 -17.66 -18.20
CA ARG A 37 -11.39 -16.85 -18.15
C ARG A 37 -11.19 -16.19 -16.80
N ARG A 38 -12.26 -15.76 -16.13
CA ARG A 38 -12.18 -15.19 -14.78
C ARG A 38 -11.69 -16.23 -13.76
N GLU A 39 -12.09 -17.48 -13.88
CA GLU A 39 -11.58 -18.57 -13.05
C GLU A 39 -10.10 -18.86 -13.32
N GLN A 40 -9.66 -18.75 -14.57
CA GLN A 40 -8.28 -19.03 -14.98
C GLN A 40 -7.29 -17.89 -14.70
N PHE A 41 -7.65 -16.66 -15.07
CA PHE A 41 -6.77 -15.48 -15.02
C PHE A 41 -7.03 -14.60 -13.79
N GLY A 42 -8.17 -14.78 -13.11
CA GLY A 42 -8.58 -13.93 -12.00
C GLY A 42 -9.19 -12.60 -12.45
N PHE A 43 -9.27 -11.66 -11.51
CA PHE A 43 -9.79 -10.31 -11.73
C PHE A 43 -8.67 -9.37 -12.21
N ASN A 44 -9.03 -8.33 -12.96
CA ASN A 44 -8.14 -7.25 -13.37
C ASN A 44 -7.87 -6.27 -12.21
N VAL A 45 -7.15 -6.76 -11.21
CA VAL A 45 -6.72 -5.99 -10.04
C VAL A 45 -5.27 -6.29 -9.77
N LEU A 46 -4.53 -5.24 -9.38
CA LEU A 46 -3.16 -5.41 -8.90
C LEU A 46 -3.19 -6.16 -7.57
N THR A 47 -2.40 -7.21 -7.46
CA THR A 47 -2.32 -8.00 -6.22
C THR A 47 -1.67 -7.15 -5.15
N GLN A 48 -2.48 -6.72 -4.17
CA GLN A 48 -1.93 -6.07 -2.98
C GLN A 48 -1.10 -7.10 -2.21
N LYS A 49 0.17 -6.78 -1.92
CA LYS A 49 0.98 -7.59 -1.00
C LYS A 49 0.22 -7.75 0.31
N LYS A 50 0.02 -9.00 0.73
CA LYS A 50 -0.57 -9.32 2.03
C LYS A 50 0.25 -8.59 3.10
N GLY A 51 -0.35 -7.59 3.72
CA GLY A 51 0.25 -6.93 4.87
C GLY A 51 0.52 -7.93 5.99
N LYS A 52 1.45 -7.60 6.89
CA LYS A 52 1.74 -8.41 8.10
C LYS A 52 0.41 -8.69 8.83
N GLY A 53 0.19 -9.94 9.25
CA GLY A 53 -1.06 -10.35 9.90
C GLY A 53 -1.35 -9.55 11.18
N PRO A 54 -2.61 -9.43 11.61
CA PRO A 54 -2.98 -8.59 12.75
C PRO A 54 -2.24 -8.98 14.05
N LEU A 55 -2.02 -10.27 14.27
CA LEU A 55 -1.25 -10.77 15.42
C LEU A 55 0.24 -10.36 15.33
N LEU A 56 0.82 -10.43 14.13
CA LEU A 56 2.20 -10.05 13.90
C LEU A 56 2.41 -8.54 14.02
N ARG A 57 1.46 -7.72 13.53
CA ARG A 57 1.45 -6.26 13.74
C ARG A 57 1.38 -5.92 15.24
N PHE A 58 0.51 -6.58 15.98
CA PHE A 58 0.42 -6.43 17.43
C PHE A 58 1.75 -6.79 18.13
N LEU A 59 2.39 -7.90 17.76
CA LEU A 59 3.70 -8.29 18.31
C LEU A 59 4.83 -7.33 17.91
N LEU A 60 4.78 -6.75 16.72
CA LEU A 60 5.73 -5.73 16.26
C LEU A 60 5.61 -4.42 17.06
N GLN A 61 4.44 -4.12 17.63
CA GLN A 61 4.28 -2.98 18.54
C GLN A 61 5.15 -3.12 19.81
N PHE A 62 5.45 -4.36 20.24
CA PHE A 62 6.38 -4.62 21.36
C PHE A 62 7.86 -4.48 20.98
N HIS A 63 8.18 -4.42 19.69
CA HIS A 63 9.56 -4.24 19.21
C HIS A 63 10.03 -2.78 19.24
N GLN A 64 9.26 -1.87 19.84
CA GLN A 64 9.70 -0.50 20.05
C GLN A 64 10.74 -0.45 21.19
N PRO A 65 11.89 0.21 21.03
CA PRO A 65 12.95 0.28 22.04
C PRO A 65 12.46 0.70 23.45
N LEU A 66 11.45 1.56 23.52
CA LEU A 66 10.83 2.01 24.77
C LEU A 66 10.06 0.90 25.49
N VAL A 67 9.39 0.00 24.75
CA VAL A 67 8.66 -1.13 25.34
C VAL A 67 9.63 -2.11 25.98
N TYR A 68 10.79 -2.37 25.37
CA TYR A 68 11.83 -3.21 25.98
C TYR A 68 12.34 -2.67 27.31
N ILE A 69 12.53 -1.35 27.42
CA ILE A 69 12.95 -0.72 28.68
C ILE A 69 11.86 -0.87 29.75
N LEU A 70 10.59 -0.68 29.39
CA LEU A 70 9.47 -0.85 30.30
C LEU A 70 9.25 -2.30 30.73
N LEU A 71 9.44 -3.26 29.83
CA LEU A 71 9.39 -4.68 30.14
C LEU A 71 10.55 -5.08 31.07
N ALA A 72 11.76 -4.56 30.83
CA ALA A 72 12.90 -4.76 31.72
C ALA A 72 12.64 -4.15 33.12
N ALA A 73 12.08 -2.93 33.18
CA ALA A 73 11.69 -2.29 34.42
C ALA A 73 10.62 -3.10 35.17
N THR A 74 9.59 -3.55 34.46
CA THR A 74 8.55 -4.43 35.01
C THR A 74 9.16 -5.69 35.62
N LEU A 75 10.09 -6.34 34.92
CA LEU A 75 10.77 -7.55 35.40
C LEU A 75 11.59 -7.27 36.67
N ILE A 76 12.39 -6.19 36.67
CA ILE A 76 13.21 -5.80 37.83
C ILE A 76 12.33 -5.51 39.05
N THR A 77 11.27 -4.73 38.90
CA THR A 77 10.32 -4.40 39.98
C THR A 77 9.58 -5.64 40.50
N LEU A 78 9.25 -6.59 39.61
CA LEU A 78 8.65 -7.87 40.00
C LEU A 78 9.62 -8.75 40.82
N LEU A 79 10.90 -8.82 40.43
CA LEU A 79 11.93 -9.53 41.20
C LEU A 79 12.10 -8.94 42.61
N LEU A 80 11.90 -7.64 42.75
CA LEU A 80 11.94 -6.91 44.02
C LEU A 80 10.67 -7.08 44.87
N ARG A 81 9.71 -7.89 44.41
CA ARG A 81 8.42 -8.18 45.06
C ARG A 81 7.51 -6.96 45.24
N GLU A 82 7.71 -5.91 44.44
CA GLU A 82 6.85 -4.74 44.38
C GLU A 82 5.71 -4.98 43.38
N TRP A 83 4.79 -5.86 43.76
CA TRP A 83 3.69 -6.32 42.89
C TRP A 83 2.79 -5.19 42.38
N VAL A 84 2.60 -4.15 43.20
CA VAL A 84 1.76 -3.00 42.85
C VAL A 84 2.43 -2.17 41.75
N ASP A 85 3.69 -1.80 41.93
CA ASP A 85 4.43 -0.96 40.98
C ASP A 85 4.71 -1.70 39.67
N ALA A 86 5.06 -2.99 39.73
CA ALA A 86 5.19 -3.84 38.54
C ALA A 86 3.86 -3.92 37.76
N GLY A 87 2.74 -4.04 38.47
CA GLY A 87 1.40 -4.03 37.87
C GLY A 87 1.06 -2.72 37.17
N VAL A 88 1.43 -1.57 37.75
CA VAL A 88 1.22 -0.25 37.14
C VAL A 88 2.04 -0.10 35.86
N ILE A 89 3.34 -0.41 35.89
CA ILE A 89 4.22 -0.30 34.72
C ILE A 89 3.74 -1.23 33.60
N PHE A 90 3.41 -2.48 33.93
CA PHE A 90 2.86 -3.44 32.96
C PHE A 90 1.54 -2.96 32.36
N GLY A 91 0.64 -2.40 33.18
CA GLY A 91 -0.63 -1.85 32.72
C GLY A 91 -0.44 -0.73 31.69
N VAL A 92 0.51 0.18 31.92
CA VAL A 92 0.85 1.25 30.96
C VAL A 92 1.35 0.67 29.63
N VAL A 93 2.21 -0.36 29.66
CA VAL A 93 2.70 -1.04 28.45
C VAL A 93 1.55 -1.64 27.65
N VAL A 94 0.65 -2.37 28.33
CA VAL A 94 -0.50 -3.02 27.67
C VAL A 94 -1.45 -1.99 27.06
N VAL A 95 -1.77 -0.92 27.79
CA VAL A 95 -2.63 0.16 27.29
C VAL A 95 -1.99 0.85 26.08
N ASN A 96 -0.69 1.17 26.14
CA ASN A 96 0.02 1.79 25.02
C ASN A 96 0.07 0.86 23.78
N ALA A 97 0.31 -0.43 23.97
CA ALA A 97 0.28 -1.41 22.88
C ALA A 97 -1.11 -1.51 22.24
N LEU A 98 -2.17 -1.51 23.06
CA LEU A 98 -3.55 -1.55 22.57
C LEU A 98 -3.92 -0.28 21.81
N ILE A 99 -3.58 0.91 22.33
CA ILE A 99 -3.79 2.19 21.65
C ILE A 99 -3.03 2.21 20.32
N GLY A 100 -1.76 1.79 20.30
CA GLY A 100 -0.95 1.71 19.09
C GLY A 100 -1.57 0.80 18.04
N PHE A 101 -1.98 -0.41 18.42
CA PHE A 101 -2.64 -1.35 17.52
C PHE A 101 -3.96 -0.81 16.94
N LEU A 102 -4.78 -0.15 17.75
CA LEU A 102 -6.04 0.46 17.30
C LEU A 102 -5.80 1.64 16.34
N GLN A 103 -4.79 2.46 16.61
CA GLN A 103 -4.42 3.59 15.75
C GLN A 103 -3.88 3.12 14.39
N GLU A 104 -2.97 2.15 14.39
CA GLU A 104 -2.43 1.57 13.16
C GLU A 104 -3.53 0.91 12.33
N SER A 105 -4.42 0.14 12.96
CA SER A 105 -5.56 -0.50 12.30
C SER A 105 -6.51 0.51 11.67
N LYS A 106 -6.75 1.66 12.32
CA LYS A 106 -7.56 2.74 11.76
C LYS A 106 -6.89 3.38 10.54
N ALA A 107 -5.59 3.63 10.60
CA ALA A 107 -4.84 4.22 9.49
C ALA A 107 -4.87 3.30 8.26
N VAL A 108 -4.62 2.00 8.44
CA VAL A 108 -4.69 1.00 7.35
C VAL A 108 -6.09 0.95 6.73
N LYS A 109 -7.15 0.89 7.55
CA LYS A 109 -8.54 0.88 7.06
C LYS A 109 -8.91 2.14 6.29
N ALA A 110 -8.41 3.31 6.70
CA ALA A 110 -8.65 4.56 6.00
C ALA A 110 -7.99 4.55 4.61
N MET A 111 -6.77 4.00 4.50
CA MET A 111 -6.08 3.84 3.22
C MET A 111 -6.80 2.84 2.30
N GLU A 112 -7.24 1.70 2.83
CA GLU A 112 -8.04 0.72 2.06
C GLU A 112 -9.36 1.32 1.55
N ALA A 113 -10.04 2.13 2.35
CA ALA A 113 -11.27 2.80 1.96
C ALA A 113 -11.04 3.80 0.81
N LEU A 114 -9.97 4.58 0.87
CA LEU A 114 -9.57 5.48 -0.22
C LEU A 114 -9.24 4.73 -1.52
N ALA A 115 -8.54 3.59 -1.41
CA ALA A 115 -8.22 2.76 -2.58
C ALA A 115 -9.49 2.21 -3.26
N ARG A 116 -10.52 1.85 -2.50
CA ARG A 116 -11.80 1.36 -3.04
C ARG A 116 -12.65 2.43 -3.72
N THR A 117 -12.38 3.71 -3.50
CA THR A 117 -13.14 4.81 -4.14
C THR A 117 -12.71 5.04 -5.60
N MET A 118 -11.63 4.42 -6.08
CA MET A 118 -11.11 4.58 -7.45
C MET A 118 -11.57 3.46 -8.40
N VAL A 119 -12.80 2.95 -8.29
CA VAL A 119 -13.31 1.98 -9.27
C VAL A 119 -13.55 2.70 -10.60
N THR A 120 -12.70 2.41 -11.57
CA THR A 120 -12.89 2.85 -12.95
C THR A 120 -13.87 1.92 -13.65
N GLU A 121 -14.73 2.48 -14.51
CA GLU A 121 -15.62 1.69 -15.36
C GLU A 121 -15.02 1.53 -16.76
N ALA A 122 -15.31 0.41 -17.41
CA ALA A 122 -14.89 0.10 -18.76
C ALA A 122 -16.11 -0.22 -19.62
N THR A 123 -16.10 0.24 -20.88
CA THR A 123 -17.12 -0.16 -21.86
C THR A 123 -16.57 -1.32 -22.69
N VAL A 124 -17.20 -2.48 -22.59
CA VAL A 124 -16.82 -3.69 -23.33
C VAL A 124 -17.94 -4.17 -24.24
N LEU A 125 -17.58 -4.90 -25.29
CA LEU A 125 -18.52 -5.64 -26.12
C LEU A 125 -18.57 -7.08 -25.62
N ARG A 126 -19.75 -7.55 -25.21
CA ARG A 126 -19.98 -8.94 -24.76
C ARG A 126 -21.34 -9.42 -25.26
N SER A 127 -21.39 -10.64 -25.78
CA SER A 127 -22.60 -11.25 -26.37
C SER A 127 -23.35 -10.34 -27.38
N GLY A 128 -22.61 -9.52 -28.14
CA GLY A 128 -23.13 -8.59 -29.15
C GLY A 128 -23.56 -7.22 -28.62
N GLU A 129 -23.49 -6.99 -27.31
CA GLU A 129 -23.97 -5.76 -26.68
C GLU A 129 -22.83 -4.99 -26.01
N LYS A 130 -22.89 -3.65 -26.13
CA LYS A 130 -21.99 -2.76 -25.37
C LYS A 130 -22.47 -2.71 -23.92
N ARG A 131 -21.60 -3.08 -22.99
CA ARG A 131 -21.88 -3.10 -21.56
C ARG A 131 -20.84 -2.30 -20.81
N ARG A 132 -21.29 -1.52 -19.84
CA ARG A 132 -20.41 -0.83 -18.90
C ARG A 132 -20.22 -1.72 -17.68
N ILE A 133 -18.98 -2.11 -17.42
CA ILE A 133 -18.60 -3.01 -16.34
C ILE A 133 -17.52 -2.36 -15.48
N SER A 134 -17.30 -2.88 -14.28
CA SER A 134 -16.12 -2.53 -13.49
C SER A 134 -14.85 -2.90 -14.27
N SER A 135 -13.85 -2.04 -14.25
CA SER A 135 -12.53 -2.35 -14.86
C SER A 135 -11.91 -3.62 -14.28
N ALA A 136 -12.21 -3.94 -13.01
CA ALA A 136 -11.77 -5.16 -12.35
C ALA A 136 -12.33 -6.45 -12.98
N GLU A 137 -13.43 -6.36 -13.73
CA GLU A 137 -14.10 -7.50 -14.37
C GLU A 137 -13.65 -7.78 -15.80
N VAL A 138 -12.73 -6.97 -16.33
CA VAL A 138 -12.12 -7.17 -17.64
C VAL A 138 -11.24 -8.42 -17.61
N VAL A 139 -11.34 -9.25 -18.63
CA VAL A 139 -10.55 -10.47 -18.82
C VAL A 139 -9.78 -10.41 -20.15
N PRO A 140 -8.67 -11.16 -20.30
CA PRO A 140 -7.99 -11.26 -21.59
C PRO A 140 -8.94 -11.70 -22.70
N GLY A 141 -8.84 -11.05 -23.86
CA GLY A 141 -9.70 -11.23 -25.03
C GLY A 141 -10.99 -10.40 -25.04
N ASP A 142 -11.31 -9.66 -23.97
CA ASP A 142 -12.39 -8.69 -24.02
C ASP A 142 -12.12 -7.63 -25.09
N ILE A 143 -13.18 -7.30 -25.84
CA ILE A 143 -13.15 -6.17 -26.77
C ILE A 143 -13.59 -4.92 -26.01
N VAL A 144 -12.65 -4.00 -25.81
CA VAL A 144 -12.83 -2.76 -25.06
C VAL A 144 -13.01 -1.60 -26.04
N LEU A 145 -14.03 -0.79 -25.78
CA LEU A 145 -14.28 0.46 -26.48
C LEU A 145 -13.67 1.61 -25.69
N LEU A 146 -12.88 2.44 -26.37
CA LEU A 146 -12.22 3.60 -25.81
C LEU A 146 -12.80 4.87 -26.42
N GLN A 147 -13.18 5.83 -25.58
CA GLN A 147 -13.63 7.16 -25.98
C GLN A 147 -12.89 8.23 -25.17
N SER A 148 -12.88 9.45 -25.70
CA SER A 148 -12.31 10.63 -25.02
C SER A 148 -12.84 10.75 -23.58
N GLY A 149 -11.93 10.85 -22.62
CA GLY A 149 -12.22 10.90 -21.18
C GLY A 149 -12.14 9.54 -20.47
N ASP A 150 -12.12 8.42 -21.21
CA ASP A 150 -11.97 7.10 -20.62
C ASP A 150 -10.54 6.85 -20.15
N LYS A 151 -10.40 6.10 -19.05
CA LYS A 151 -9.14 5.47 -18.68
C LYS A 151 -9.10 4.06 -19.24
N ALA A 152 -7.97 3.70 -19.85
CA ALA A 152 -7.77 2.33 -20.32
C ALA A 152 -7.78 1.36 -19.12
N PRO A 153 -8.67 0.35 -19.11
CA PRO A 153 -8.84 -0.52 -17.95
C PRO A 153 -7.72 -1.56 -17.79
N ALA A 154 -7.05 -1.90 -18.90
CA ALA A 154 -6.05 -2.95 -19.00
C ALA A 154 -5.11 -2.63 -20.17
N ASP A 155 -4.14 -3.50 -20.44
CA ASP A 155 -3.30 -3.36 -21.64
C ASP A 155 -4.05 -3.90 -22.86
N LEU A 156 -4.11 -3.09 -23.91
CA LEU A 156 -4.95 -3.31 -25.10
C LEU A 156 -4.10 -3.29 -26.37
N ARG A 157 -4.37 -4.24 -27.26
CA ARG A 157 -3.92 -4.18 -28.66
C ARG A 157 -5.02 -3.54 -29.50
N LEU A 158 -4.69 -2.45 -30.20
CA LEU A 158 -5.68 -1.70 -30.99
C LEU A 158 -6.10 -2.44 -32.28
N ILE A 159 -7.40 -2.65 -32.42
CA ILE A 159 -8.06 -3.22 -33.61
C ILE A 159 -8.48 -2.08 -34.55
N SER A 160 -9.07 -1.02 -34.00
CA SER A 160 -9.43 0.18 -34.74
C SER A 160 -9.09 1.44 -33.95
N ALA A 161 -8.74 2.51 -34.64
CA ALA A 161 -8.46 3.81 -34.04
C ALA A 161 -8.91 4.92 -35.01
N ARG A 162 -9.64 5.90 -34.49
CA ARG A 162 -10.07 7.11 -35.20
C ARG A 162 -9.58 8.32 -34.41
N ASP A 163 -8.49 8.92 -34.90
CA ASP A 163 -7.79 10.05 -34.26
C ASP A 163 -7.50 9.83 -32.77
N LEU A 164 -7.31 8.57 -32.37
CA LEU A 164 -7.13 8.20 -30.97
C LEU A 164 -5.82 8.79 -30.45
N GLN A 165 -5.92 9.58 -29.38
CA GLN A 165 -4.79 10.12 -28.63
C GLN A 165 -4.90 9.71 -27.18
N VAL A 166 -3.78 9.31 -26.61
CA VAL A 166 -3.70 8.80 -25.23
C VAL A 166 -2.56 9.51 -24.50
N ASP A 167 -2.84 9.97 -23.29
CA ASP A 167 -1.84 10.42 -22.32
C ASP A 167 -1.33 9.21 -21.53
N GLU A 168 -0.06 8.90 -21.75
CA GLU A 168 0.66 7.77 -21.15
C GLU A 168 1.59 8.21 -20.01
N SER A 169 1.37 9.40 -19.43
CA SER A 169 2.16 9.94 -18.32
C SER A 169 2.22 9.01 -17.10
N ALA A 170 1.21 8.17 -16.90
CA ALA A 170 1.21 7.14 -15.87
C ALA A 170 2.35 6.11 -16.02
N LEU A 171 2.81 5.89 -17.27
CA LEU A 171 3.84 4.90 -17.62
C LEU A 171 5.19 5.56 -17.96
N THR A 172 5.17 6.67 -18.68
CA THR A 172 6.39 7.34 -19.18
C THR A 172 6.82 8.54 -18.35
N GLY A 173 5.92 9.13 -17.56
CA GLY A 173 6.15 10.39 -16.85
C GLY A 173 6.03 11.64 -17.74
N GLU A 174 5.72 11.49 -19.02
CA GLU A 174 5.58 12.59 -19.98
C GLU A 174 4.10 12.80 -20.34
N SER A 175 3.56 14.00 -20.12
CA SER A 175 2.14 14.33 -20.38
C SER A 175 1.83 14.71 -21.83
N VAL A 176 2.71 14.38 -22.77
CA VAL A 176 2.47 14.65 -24.20
C VAL A 176 1.58 13.54 -24.76
N ALA A 177 0.40 13.91 -25.27
CA ALA A 177 -0.53 12.95 -25.84
C ALA A 177 0.08 12.26 -27.08
N VAL A 178 0.02 10.92 -27.09
CA VAL A 178 0.58 10.09 -28.16
C VAL A 178 -0.55 9.67 -29.11
N GLN A 179 -0.38 9.97 -30.40
CA GLN A 179 -1.31 9.50 -31.43
C GLN A 179 -1.12 8.00 -31.68
N LYS A 180 -2.23 7.27 -31.61
CA LYS A 180 -2.26 5.80 -31.72
C LYS A 180 -2.57 5.34 -33.14
N CYS A 181 -2.17 4.11 -33.46
CA CYS A 181 -2.38 3.47 -34.76
C CYS A 181 -2.76 1.98 -34.60
N THR A 182 -3.05 1.29 -35.70
CA THR A 182 -3.41 -0.15 -35.67
C THR A 182 -2.37 -1.03 -36.37
N LYS A 183 -1.45 -0.42 -37.13
CA LYS A 183 -0.42 -1.11 -37.90
C LYS A 183 0.51 -1.90 -36.99
N THR A 184 1.05 -3.00 -37.51
CA THR A 184 2.11 -3.75 -36.84
C THR A 184 3.37 -2.91 -36.73
N LEU A 185 4.16 -3.17 -35.70
CA LEU A 185 5.43 -2.49 -35.44
C LEU A 185 6.56 -3.51 -35.39
N PRO A 186 7.82 -3.11 -35.67
CA PRO A 186 8.98 -4.00 -35.54
C PRO A 186 9.06 -4.65 -34.16
N HIS A 187 9.56 -5.89 -34.10
CA HIS A 187 9.65 -6.66 -32.85
C HIS A 187 10.47 -5.91 -31.77
N ASP A 188 11.55 -5.25 -32.18
CA ASP A 188 12.48 -4.47 -31.36
C ASP A 188 11.94 -3.10 -30.91
N THR A 189 10.71 -2.74 -31.26
CA THR A 189 10.09 -1.47 -30.84
C THR A 189 10.02 -1.35 -29.31
N ILE A 190 10.61 -0.29 -28.78
CA ILE A 190 10.61 0.03 -27.34
C ILE A 190 9.20 0.36 -26.85
N LEU A 191 8.95 0.15 -25.55
CA LEU A 191 7.61 0.29 -24.96
C LEU A 191 6.93 1.63 -25.28
N ALA A 192 7.67 2.73 -25.15
CA ALA A 192 7.20 4.09 -25.40
C ALA A 192 6.80 4.37 -26.87
N GLU A 193 7.34 3.59 -27.82
CA GLU A 193 7.07 3.77 -29.25
C GLU A 193 5.98 2.85 -29.79
N ARG A 194 5.44 1.94 -28.96
CA ARG A 194 4.39 0.99 -29.35
C ARG A 194 3.02 1.69 -29.47
N ARG A 195 2.86 2.51 -30.52
CA ARG A 195 1.66 3.30 -30.80
C ARG A 195 0.42 2.47 -31.14
N ASN A 196 0.57 1.16 -31.34
CA ASN A 196 -0.53 0.25 -31.60
C ASN A 196 -1.04 -0.49 -30.35
N MET A 197 -0.50 -0.11 -29.20
CA MET A 197 -0.88 -0.53 -27.87
C MET A 197 -1.45 0.65 -27.08
N VAL A 198 -2.33 0.35 -26.13
CA VAL A 198 -2.79 1.28 -25.09
C VAL A 198 -2.61 0.58 -23.75
N TYR A 199 -1.94 1.23 -22.80
CA TYR A 199 -1.61 0.62 -21.52
C TYR A 199 -2.61 0.99 -20.43
N GLY A 200 -2.77 0.10 -19.45
CA GLY A 200 -3.67 0.31 -18.32
C GLY A 200 -3.41 1.63 -17.60
N SER A 201 -4.47 2.27 -17.10
CA SER A 201 -4.45 3.58 -16.43
C SER A 201 -4.09 4.80 -17.31
N SER A 202 -3.77 4.61 -18.59
CA SER A 202 -3.59 5.73 -19.54
C SER A 202 -4.93 6.42 -19.83
N LEU A 203 -4.91 7.74 -20.02
CA LEU A 203 -6.11 8.54 -20.26
C LEU A 203 -6.31 8.79 -21.75
N VAL A 204 -7.47 8.47 -22.29
CA VAL A 204 -7.82 8.82 -23.67
C VAL A 204 -8.14 10.31 -23.73
N THR A 205 -7.29 11.10 -24.38
CA THR A 205 -7.44 12.55 -24.45
C THR A 205 -8.33 12.98 -25.62
N TYR A 206 -8.35 12.20 -26.71
CA TYR A 206 -9.12 12.50 -27.90
C TYR A 206 -9.39 11.25 -28.74
N GLY A 207 -10.43 11.32 -29.58
CA GLY A 207 -10.77 10.28 -30.55
C GLY A 207 -11.50 9.08 -29.96
N GLN A 208 -11.54 8.00 -30.74
CA GLN A 208 -12.17 6.74 -30.36
C GLN A 208 -11.34 5.55 -30.83
N GLY A 209 -11.40 4.45 -30.09
CA GLY A 209 -10.67 3.24 -30.40
C GLY A 209 -11.42 1.97 -30.00
N LEU A 210 -11.04 0.88 -30.65
CA LEU A 210 -11.43 -0.48 -30.28
C LEU A 210 -10.15 -1.27 -30.05
N GLY A 211 -10.04 -1.94 -28.90
CA GLY A 211 -8.89 -2.77 -28.59
C GLY A 211 -9.28 -4.07 -27.93
N ILE A 212 -8.44 -5.09 -28.07
CA ILE A 212 -8.58 -6.37 -27.36
C ILE A 212 -7.68 -6.37 -26.13
N ALA A 213 -8.20 -6.79 -24.98
CA ALA A 213 -7.44 -6.95 -23.74
C ALA A 213 -6.41 -8.07 -23.88
N VAL A 214 -5.13 -7.73 -23.78
CA VAL A 214 -4.03 -8.70 -23.93
C VAL A 214 -3.37 -9.05 -22.59
N ALA A 215 -3.43 -8.14 -21.62
CA ALA A 215 -2.93 -8.37 -20.26
C ALA A 215 -3.78 -7.61 -19.25
N ILE A 216 -3.97 -8.20 -18.07
CA ILE A 216 -4.78 -7.67 -16.96
C ILE A 216 -4.00 -7.77 -15.64
N GLY A 217 -4.36 -6.95 -14.66
CA GLY A 217 -3.80 -6.98 -13.31
C GLY A 217 -2.27 -6.86 -13.32
N ASP A 218 -1.62 -7.73 -12.55
CA ASP A 218 -0.15 -7.75 -12.38
C ASP A 218 0.61 -8.01 -13.70
N ALA A 219 -0.05 -8.61 -14.69
CA ALA A 219 0.54 -8.87 -15.99
C ALA A 219 0.62 -7.64 -16.91
N THR A 220 -0.10 -6.57 -16.59
CA THR A 220 0.02 -5.29 -17.33
C THR A 220 1.40 -4.68 -17.14
N GLU A 221 1.81 -3.77 -18.02
CA GLU A 221 3.09 -3.05 -17.85
C GLU A 221 3.10 -2.21 -16.57
N VAL A 222 1.97 -1.60 -16.20
CA VAL A 222 1.80 -0.92 -14.91
C VAL A 222 1.89 -1.91 -13.74
N GLY A 223 1.32 -3.10 -13.89
CA GLY A 223 1.43 -4.18 -12.90
C GLY A 223 2.87 -4.65 -12.68
N LYS A 224 3.62 -4.89 -13.76
CA LYS A 224 5.05 -5.23 -13.70
C LYS A 224 5.88 -4.15 -13.02
N ILE A 225 5.61 -2.86 -13.32
CA ILE A 225 6.28 -1.75 -12.63
C ILE A 225 5.91 -1.74 -11.14
N SER A 226 4.63 -1.93 -10.81
CA SER A 226 4.18 -1.99 -9.42
C SER A 226 4.84 -3.15 -8.66
N GLU A 227 5.00 -4.30 -9.29
CA GLU A 227 5.71 -5.44 -8.72
C GLU A 227 7.19 -5.11 -8.47
N LEU A 228 7.90 -4.56 -9.44
CA LEU A 228 9.30 -4.13 -9.30
C LEU A 228 9.49 -3.10 -8.17
N LEU A 229 8.59 -2.12 -8.07
CA LEU A 229 8.57 -1.12 -7.00
C LEU A 229 8.25 -1.75 -5.64
N SER A 230 7.37 -2.75 -5.61
CA SER A 230 7.01 -3.43 -4.37
C SER A 230 8.14 -4.31 -3.84
N VAL A 231 9.02 -4.81 -4.72
CA VAL A 231 10.21 -5.59 -4.35
C VAL A 231 11.30 -4.66 -3.79
N THR A 232 11.30 -3.39 -4.18
CA THR A 232 12.24 -2.37 -3.69
C THR A 232 11.76 -1.73 -2.38
N GLU A 233 11.87 -2.50 -1.30
CA GLU A 233 11.82 -2.09 0.14
C GLU A 233 10.55 -1.36 0.65
N GLU A 234 10.16 -1.65 1.90
CA GLU A 234 9.25 -0.80 2.69
C GLU A 234 9.89 0.60 2.80
N LEU A 235 9.61 1.50 1.85
CA LEU A 235 10.08 2.87 1.85
C LEU A 235 9.47 3.60 3.06
N GLU A 236 10.14 3.52 4.21
CA GLU A 236 9.90 4.45 5.31
C GLU A 236 10.01 5.87 4.74
N THR A 237 8.92 6.64 4.85
CA THR A 237 8.90 7.99 4.30
C THR A 237 10.03 8.84 4.92
N PRO A 238 10.62 9.80 4.18
CA PRO A 238 11.71 10.63 4.70
C PRO A 238 11.37 11.34 6.02
N LEU A 239 10.10 11.65 6.24
CA LEU A 239 9.60 12.22 7.49
C LEU A 239 9.65 11.20 8.64
N LEU A 240 9.21 9.96 8.41
CA LEU A 240 9.26 8.88 9.41
C LEU A 240 10.70 8.56 9.82
N ARG A 241 11.65 8.54 8.87
CA ARG A 241 13.08 8.37 9.17
C ARG A 241 13.62 9.48 10.08
N LYS A 242 13.24 10.73 9.83
CA LYS A 242 13.64 11.88 10.67
C LYS A 242 13.02 11.82 12.06
N ILE A 243 11.75 11.42 12.17
CA ILE A 243 11.08 11.22 13.46
C ILE A 243 11.76 10.10 14.23
N ALA A 244 12.07 8.96 13.58
CA ALA A 244 12.78 7.85 14.22
C ALA A 244 14.18 8.25 14.71
N ALA A 245 14.93 9.04 13.93
CA ALA A 245 16.22 9.56 14.34
C ALA A 245 16.10 10.50 15.54
N PHE A 246 15.12 11.42 15.53
CA PHE A 246 14.83 12.31 16.65
C PHE A 246 14.43 11.53 17.91
N SER A 247 13.55 10.52 17.77
CA SER A 247 13.16 9.63 18.87
C SER A 247 14.35 8.88 19.46
N LYS A 248 15.32 8.42 18.63
CA LYS A 248 16.55 7.80 19.12
C LYS A 248 17.43 8.78 19.91
N VAL A 249 17.58 10.01 19.43
CA VAL A 249 18.33 11.05 20.16
C VAL A 249 17.66 11.33 21.50
N LEU A 250 16.34 11.53 21.51
CA LEU A 250 15.58 11.79 22.73
C LEU A 250 15.69 10.61 23.72
N LEU A 251 15.64 9.37 23.23
CA LEU A 251 15.86 8.16 24.02
C LEU A 251 17.23 8.18 24.73
N TYR A 252 18.31 8.49 24.01
CA TYR A 252 19.64 8.58 24.62
C TYR A 252 19.75 9.69 25.67
N VAL A 253 19.10 10.83 25.42
CA VAL A 253 19.05 11.94 26.39
C VAL A 253 18.33 11.53 27.67
N ILE A 254 17.16 10.88 27.55
CA ILE A 254 16.39 10.38 28.71
C ILE A 254 17.20 9.33 29.48
N LEU A 255 17.85 8.39 28.78
CA LEU A 255 18.71 7.39 29.42
C LEU A 255 19.90 8.01 30.16
N ALA A 256 20.56 9.01 29.56
CA ALA A 256 21.66 9.71 30.20
C ALA A 256 21.21 10.46 31.46
N LEU A 257 20.08 11.17 31.40
CA LEU A 257 19.47 11.84 32.55
C LEU A 257 19.11 10.85 33.65
N ALA A 258 18.48 9.74 33.30
CA ALA A 258 18.14 8.66 34.24
C ALA A 258 19.39 8.06 34.91
N ALA A 259 20.47 7.83 34.16
CA ALA A 259 21.72 7.31 34.71
C ALA A 259 22.39 8.32 35.65
N VAL A 260 22.39 9.61 35.30
CA VAL A 260 22.92 10.68 36.15
C VAL A 260 22.10 10.81 37.44
N THR A 261 20.77 10.83 37.36
CA THR A 261 19.92 10.90 38.56
C THR A 261 20.16 9.70 39.46
N PHE A 262 20.19 8.49 38.88
CA PHE A 262 20.48 7.26 39.61
C PHE A 262 21.84 7.29 40.33
N GLY A 263 22.90 7.71 39.62
CA GLY A 263 24.24 7.80 40.18
C GLY A 263 24.36 8.83 41.30
N VAL A 264 23.75 10.00 41.15
CA VAL A 264 23.72 11.03 42.20
C VAL A 264 22.96 10.56 43.45
N GLY A 265 21.86 9.84 43.28
CA GLY A 265 21.10 9.28 44.40
C GLY A 265 21.87 8.21 45.16
N LEU A 266 22.60 7.32 44.46
CA LEU A 266 23.48 6.35 45.09
C LEU A 266 24.58 7.03 45.92
N LEU A 267 25.22 8.07 45.36
CA LEU A 267 26.25 8.84 46.06
C LEU A 267 25.70 9.57 47.30
N ARG A 268 24.41 9.87 47.33
CA ARG A 268 23.69 10.45 48.49
C ARG A 268 23.23 9.40 49.51
N GLY A 269 23.55 8.12 49.30
CA GLY A 269 23.19 7.03 50.21
C GLY A 269 21.73 6.60 50.13
N GLN A 270 20.99 6.99 49.08
CA GLN A 270 19.62 6.53 48.85
C GLN A 270 19.61 5.07 48.39
N SER A 271 18.50 4.36 48.64
CA SER A 271 18.41 2.97 48.21
C SER A 271 18.43 2.88 46.68
N ALA A 272 19.17 1.90 46.15
CA ALA A 272 19.24 1.67 44.70
C ALA A 272 17.84 1.46 44.08
N LEU A 273 16.91 0.92 44.87
CA LEU A 273 15.53 0.69 44.47
C LEU A 273 14.75 2.01 44.28
N GLU A 274 14.77 2.90 45.28
CA GLU A 274 14.07 4.19 45.20
C GLU A 274 14.59 5.03 44.03
N MET A 275 15.89 4.97 43.77
CA MET A 275 16.52 5.69 42.67
C MET A 275 16.19 5.10 41.30
N PHE A 276 16.06 3.78 41.20
CA PHE A 276 15.60 3.12 39.99
C PHE A 276 14.16 3.54 39.67
N MET A 277 13.26 3.46 40.67
CA MET A 277 11.86 3.83 40.53
C MET A 277 11.67 5.31 40.17
N ALA A 278 12.44 6.21 40.80
CA ALA A 278 12.43 7.64 40.45
C ALA A 278 12.91 7.90 39.02
N SER A 279 13.91 7.15 38.54
CA SER A 279 14.45 7.30 37.19
C SER A 279 13.50 6.76 36.12
N VAL A 280 12.81 5.65 36.38
CA VAL A 280 11.74 5.13 35.51
C VAL A 280 10.56 6.10 35.47
N ALA A 281 10.14 6.64 36.62
CA ALA A 281 9.08 7.64 36.69
C ALA A 281 9.44 8.94 35.94
N LEU A 282 10.70 9.36 35.94
CA LEU A 282 11.19 10.49 35.14
C LEU A 282 11.14 10.18 33.63
N ALA A 283 11.57 8.98 33.23
CA ALA A 283 11.59 8.56 31.84
C ALA A 283 10.18 8.43 31.24
N VAL A 284 9.21 7.94 32.02
CA VAL A 284 7.81 7.77 31.60
C VAL A 284 7.00 9.06 31.78
N GLY A 285 7.22 9.79 32.87
CA GLY A 285 6.53 11.04 33.18
C GLY A 285 7.05 12.27 32.42
N GLY A 286 8.23 12.16 31.79
CA GLY A 286 8.84 13.20 30.96
C GLY A 286 8.13 13.42 29.62
N GLU A 287 7.31 12.47 29.16
CA GLU A 287 6.35 12.68 28.08
C GLU A 287 5.20 13.56 28.61
N ARG A 288 5.41 14.88 28.65
CA ARG A 288 4.30 15.83 28.79
C ARG A 288 3.33 15.61 27.63
N PRO A 289 2.05 15.28 27.86
CA PRO A 289 1.06 15.32 26.79
C PRO A 289 0.89 16.79 26.39
N SER A 290 1.33 17.13 25.18
CA SER A 290 1.00 18.40 24.54
C SER A 290 -0.46 18.37 24.08
N SER A 291 -1.40 18.50 25.01
CA SER A 291 -2.73 19.08 24.83
C SER A 291 -3.51 18.93 26.13
N GLY A 292 -4.09 20.04 26.59
CA GLY A 292 -4.66 20.15 27.93
C GLY A 292 -5.80 19.17 28.21
N SER A 293 -5.58 18.27 29.17
CA SER A 293 -6.60 17.83 30.12
C SER A 293 -5.91 17.11 31.28
N PHE A 294 -6.02 17.67 32.50
CA PHE A 294 -5.53 17.01 33.71
C PHE A 294 -6.53 15.92 34.15
N PRO A 295 -6.09 14.72 34.55
CA PRO A 295 -6.95 13.79 35.26
C PRO A 295 -7.11 14.22 36.74
N PRO A 296 -8.27 13.96 37.37
CA PRO A 296 -8.71 14.59 38.62
C PRO A 296 -7.98 14.13 39.90
N TRP A 297 -7.10 13.12 39.83
CA TRP A 297 -6.49 12.51 41.02
C TRP A 297 -5.42 13.38 41.71
N ARG A 298 -4.89 14.42 41.05
CA ARG A 298 -3.95 15.39 41.67
C ARG A 298 -4.58 16.34 42.70
N ARG A 299 -5.91 16.35 42.90
CA ARG A 299 -6.55 17.21 43.93
C ARG A 299 -6.50 16.64 45.35
N TRP A 300 -6.12 15.38 45.55
CA TRP A 300 -6.19 14.73 46.86
C TRP A 300 -4.87 14.71 47.66
N ALA A 301 -3.74 15.09 47.05
CA ALA A 301 -2.43 15.02 47.71
C ALA A 301 -1.95 16.37 48.30
N ALA A 302 -2.81 17.40 48.36
CA ALA A 302 -2.45 18.71 48.91
C ALA A 302 -3.57 19.28 49.78
N ARG A 303 -3.86 18.60 50.90
CA ARG A 303 -4.41 19.23 52.09
C ARG A 303 -3.76 18.57 53.32
N PRO A 304 -3.17 19.33 54.26
CA PRO A 304 -3.00 18.84 55.63
C PRO A 304 -4.37 18.62 56.29
#